data_AF-A0A1B6JES9-F1
#
_entry.id   AF-A0A1B6JES9-F1
#
_cell.length_a   1.000
_cell.length_b   1.000
_cell.length_c   1.000
_cell.angle_alpha   90.00
_cell.angle_beta   90.00
_cell.angle_gamma   90.00
#
_symmetry.space_group_name_H-M   'P 1'
#
loop_
_entity.id
_entity.type
_entity.pdbx_description
1 polymer ?
#
loop_
_entity_poly.entity_id
_entity_poly.type
_entity_poly.pdbx_seq_one_letter_code
_entity_poly.pdbx_strand_id
1 'polypeptide(L)'
;CKQGFGEELTGRADAVFLDLPHPWLVIEHAIRTIKDAGGRFCSFSPCIEQVQKTCETLHAEGFTDIETMECLRREYCVQNRSFPLALTDKDDSGPKVHTMPCMILPANMPGHTGYLTCASLPPVWSRTRQLAQNSTNPPGETPPQ
;
A
#
# COMPACT_ATOMS: atom_id res chain seq x y z
N CYS A 1 -7.20 -12.82 -17.13
CA CYS A 1 -5.83 -12.66 -16.60
C CYS A 1 -4.79 -13.51 -17.32
N LYS A 2 -5.06 -14.78 -17.67
CA LYS A 2 -4.07 -15.66 -18.34
C LYS A 2 -3.55 -15.16 -19.70
N GLN A 3 -4.25 -14.20 -20.32
CA GLN A 3 -3.85 -13.61 -21.60
C GLN A 3 -3.10 -12.27 -21.42
N GLY A 4 -2.79 -11.85 -20.19
CA GLY A 4 -2.10 -10.60 -19.91
C GLY A 4 -2.92 -9.35 -20.25
N PHE A 5 -2.23 -8.32 -20.76
CA PHE A 5 -2.75 -6.98 -21.05
C PHE A 5 -2.90 -6.69 -22.55
N GLY A 6 -2.61 -7.65 -23.44
CA GLY A 6 -2.52 -7.44 -24.88
C GLY A 6 -1.13 -6.99 -25.34
N GLU A 7 -0.75 -7.38 -26.57
CA GLU A 7 0.58 -7.09 -27.14
C GLU A 7 0.77 -5.60 -27.48
N GLU A 8 -0.32 -4.87 -27.66
CA GLU A 8 -0.32 -3.44 -27.95
C GLU A 8 0.21 -2.58 -26.79
N LEU A 9 0.19 -3.12 -25.57
CA LEU A 9 0.66 -2.45 -24.36
C LEU A 9 2.08 -2.84 -23.95
N THR A 10 2.71 -3.79 -24.65
CA THR A 10 4.09 -4.22 -24.39
C THR A 10 5.06 -3.02 -24.41
N GLY A 11 5.78 -2.81 -23.31
CA GLY A 11 6.77 -1.75 -23.14
C GLY A 11 6.20 -0.32 -23.12
N ARG A 12 4.91 -0.13 -22.81
CA ARG A 12 4.24 1.19 -22.88
C ARG A 12 3.78 1.77 -21.56
N ALA A 13 3.64 0.96 -20.50
CA ALA A 13 3.09 1.43 -19.22
C ALA A 13 4.19 1.96 -18.28
N ASP A 14 3.88 3.05 -17.58
CA ASP A 14 4.71 3.55 -16.47
C ASP A 14 4.39 2.86 -15.13
N ALA A 15 3.15 2.37 -14.99
CA ALA A 15 2.71 1.65 -13.82
C ALA A 15 1.63 0.62 -14.15
N VAL A 16 1.53 -0.43 -13.34
CA VAL A 16 0.49 -1.47 -13.41
C VAL A 16 -0.21 -1.55 -12.06
N PHE A 17 -1.54 -1.50 -12.08
CA PHE A 17 -2.39 -1.73 -10.91
C PHE A 17 -3.24 -2.99 -11.10
N LEU A 18 -3.26 -3.87 -10.11
CA LEU A 18 -4.02 -5.12 -10.14
C LEU A 18 -5.05 -5.17 -9.01
N ASP A 19 -6.31 -5.33 -9.39
CA ASP A 19 -7.41 -5.70 -8.49
C ASP A 19 -8.02 -7.01 -8.99
N LEU A 20 -7.37 -8.12 -8.61
CA LEU A 20 -7.66 -9.47 -9.13
C LEU A 20 -7.56 -10.49 -8.00
N PRO A 21 -8.24 -11.65 -8.10
CA PRO A 21 -8.17 -12.69 -7.07
C PRO A 21 -6.83 -13.43 -7.01
N HIS A 22 -6.06 -13.41 -8.11
CA HIS A 22 -4.77 -14.11 -8.24
C HIS A 22 -3.73 -13.20 -8.92
N PRO A 23 -3.32 -12.09 -8.29
CA PRO A 23 -2.44 -11.09 -8.92
C PRO A 23 -1.05 -11.65 -9.25
N TRP A 24 -0.55 -12.62 -8.47
CA TRP A 24 0.76 -13.26 -8.72
C TRP A 24 0.87 -13.94 -10.09
N LEU A 25 -0.24 -14.43 -10.67
CA LEU A 25 -0.24 -15.04 -12.00
C LEU A 25 -0.08 -14.03 -13.15
N VAL A 26 -0.14 -12.72 -12.85
CA VAL A 26 -0.13 -11.65 -13.86
C VAL A 26 1.17 -10.85 -13.82
N ILE A 27 2.05 -11.09 -12.84
CA ILE A 27 3.28 -10.33 -12.66
C ILE A 27 4.18 -10.42 -13.90
N GLU A 28 4.36 -11.61 -14.49
CA GLU A 28 5.14 -11.76 -15.73
C GLU A 28 4.58 -10.90 -16.88
N HIS A 29 3.25 -10.83 -17.00
CA HIS A 29 2.60 -9.98 -18.01
C HIS A 29 2.78 -8.49 -17.68
N ALA A 30 2.81 -8.11 -16.40
CA ALA A 30 3.05 -6.75 -15.96
C ALA A 30 4.47 -6.30 -16.34
N ILE A 31 5.47 -7.16 -16.18
CA ILE A 31 6.87 -6.89 -16.56
C ILE A 31 6.98 -6.57 -18.06
N ARG A 32 6.31 -7.33 -18.92
CA ARG A 32 6.30 -7.09 -20.38
C ARG A 32 5.60 -5.79 -20.75
N THR A 33 4.59 -5.40 -19.97
CA THR A 33 3.77 -4.21 -20.21
C THR A 33 4.49 -2.93 -19.77
N ILE A 34 5.28 -2.99 -18.70
CA ILE A 34 6.05 -1.86 -18.18
C ILE A 34 7.20 -1.52 -19.12
N LYS A 35 7.47 -0.22 -19.30
CA LYS A 35 8.58 0.31 -20.13
C LYS A 35 9.95 -0.25 -19.70
N ASP A 36 10.89 -0.29 -20.66
CA ASP A 36 12.27 -0.72 -20.41
C ASP A 36 13.02 0.17 -19.41
N ALA A 37 12.57 1.42 -19.25
CA ALA A 37 13.07 2.36 -18.25
C ALA A 37 12.67 1.98 -16.81
N GLY A 38 11.84 0.96 -16.63
CA GLY A 38 11.27 0.58 -15.34
C GLY A 38 9.90 1.21 -15.10
N GLY A 39 9.32 0.92 -13.94
CA GLY A 39 7.99 1.40 -13.60
C GLY A 39 7.51 0.92 -12.23
N ARG A 40 6.26 1.25 -11.90
CA ARG A 40 5.64 0.87 -10.63
C ARG A 40 4.65 -0.27 -10.80
N PHE A 41 4.56 -1.11 -9.78
CA PHE A 41 3.53 -2.12 -9.66
C PHE A 41 2.76 -1.87 -8.36
N CYS A 42 1.46 -2.10 -8.39
CA CYS A 42 0.64 -2.13 -7.20
C CYS A 42 -0.44 -3.21 -7.35
N SER A 43 -0.68 -3.99 -6.30
CA SER A 43 -1.79 -4.92 -6.25
C SER A 43 -2.62 -4.69 -5.00
N PHE A 44 -3.94 -4.73 -5.17
CA PHE A 44 -4.89 -4.80 -4.08
C PHE A 44 -5.21 -6.28 -3.77
N SER A 45 -5.27 -6.65 -2.49
CA SER A 45 -5.64 -8.00 -2.06
C SER A 45 -6.36 -7.99 -0.71
N PRO A 46 -7.57 -8.55 -0.60
CA PRO A 46 -8.30 -8.59 0.67
C PRO A 46 -7.74 -9.61 1.69
N CYS A 47 -7.00 -10.63 1.23
CA CYS A 47 -6.47 -11.68 2.09
C CYS A 47 -4.93 -11.61 2.16
N ILE A 48 -4.37 -11.84 3.36
CA ILE A 48 -2.92 -11.77 3.58
C ILE A 48 -2.17 -12.87 2.82
N GLU A 49 -2.80 -14.02 2.59
CA GLU A 49 -2.22 -15.14 1.84
C GLU A 49 -2.05 -14.80 0.35
N GLN A 50 -2.91 -13.90 -0.17
CA GLN A 50 -2.76 -13.39 -1.54
C GLN A 50 -1.57 -12.43 -1.63
N VAL A 51 -1.41 -11.57 -0.60
CA VAL A 51 -0.25 -10.67 -0.48
C VAL A 51 1.04 -11.48 -0.45
N GLN A 52 1.12 -12.50 0.41
CA GLN A 52 2.31 -13.36 0.56
C GLN A 52 2.77 -13.93 -0.79
N LYS A 53 1.87 -14.58 -1.53
CA LYS A 53 2.16 -15.14 -2.86
C LYS A 53 2.60 -14.09 -3.87
N THR A 54 2.01 -12.90 -3.79
CA THR A 54 2.35 -11.78 -4.67
C THR A 54 3.75 -11.27 -4.37
N CYS A 55 4.08 -11.03 -3.10
CA CYS A 55 5.42 -10.63 -2.68
C CYS A 55 6.48 -11.67 -3.08
N GLU A 56 6.23 -12.96 -2.86
CA GLU A 56 7.15 -14.04 -3.28
C GLU A 56 7.43 -13.99 -4.78
N THR A 57 6.40 -13.81 -5.59
CA THR A 57 6.53 -13.75 -7.04
C THR A 57 7.21 -12.45 -7.50
N LEU A 58 6.91 -11.31 -6.86
CA LEU A 58 7.59 -10.04 -7.12
C LEU A 58 9.09 -10.14 -6.82
N HIS A 59 9.47 -10.77 -5.70
CA HIS A 59 10.88 -11.03 -5.36
C HIS A 59 11.57 -11.90 -6.42
N ALA A 60 10.92 -13.00 -6.83
CA ALA A 60 11.47 -13.92 -7.83
C ALA A 60 11.70 -13.24 -9.19
N GLU A 61 10.82 -12.32 -9.57
CA GLU A 61 10.86 -11.58 -10.82
C GLU A 61 11.75 -10.33 -10.79
N GLY A 62 12.44 -10.07 -9.67
CA GLY A 62 13.41 -8.96 -9.56
C GLY A 62 12.79 -7.59 -9.35
N PHE A 63 11.56 -7.52 -8.83
CA PHE A 63 11.04 -6.26 -8.29
C PHE A 63 11.81 -5.86 -7.03
N THR A 64 11.84 -4.56 -6.77
CA THR A 64 12.53 -3.91 -5.65
C THR A 64 11.56 -3.00 -4.91
N ASP A 65 11.93 -2.50 -3.73
CA ASP A 65 11.10 -1.55 -2.97
C ASP A 65 9.67 -2.10 -2.74
N ILE A 66 9.60 -3.35 -2.28
CA ILE A 66 8.33 -4.06 -2.10
C ILE A 66 7.77 -3.70 -0.73
N GLU A 67 6.66 -2.97 -0.73
CA GLU A 67 6.00 -2.45 0.46
C GLU A 67 4.54 -2.88 0.45
N THR A 68 4.07 -3.43 1.58
CA THR A 68 2.65 -3.71 1.79
C THR A 68 2.09 -2.76 2.84
N MET A 69 0.99 -2.09 2.51
CA MET A 69 0.30 -1.15 3.39
C MET A 69 -1.21 -1.43 3.45
N GLU A 70 -1.84 -0.99 4.53
CA GLU A 70 -3.29 -0.96 4.69
C GLU A 70 -3.73 0.47 4.99
N CYS A 71 -4.76 0.96 4.29
CA CYS A 71 -5.33 2.28 4.54
C CYS A 71 -6.66 2.17 5.29
N LEU A 72 -6.69 2.62 6.55
CA LEU A 72 -7.88 2.64 7.39
C LEU A 72 -8.51 4.03 7.41
N ARG A 73 -9.67 4.20 6.75
CA ARG A 73 -10.40 5.49 6.76
C ARG A 73 -11.18 5.67 8.06
N ARG A 74 -11.05 6.84 8.69
CA ARG A 74 -11.82 7.24 9.88
C ARG A 74 -12.51 8.58 9.61
N GLU A 75 -13.84 8.60 9.63
CA GLU A 75 -14.62 9.81 9.38
C GLU A 75 -15.06 10.43 10.70
N TYR A 76 -14.68 11.68 10.94
CA TYR A 76 -15.07 12.41 12.14
C TYR A 76 -16.31 13.27 11.85
N CYS A 77 -17.27 13.27 12.78
CA CYS A 77 -18.38 14.20 12.74
C CYS A 77 -18.04 15.45 13.55
N VAL A 78 -18.04 16.63 12.93
CA VAL A 78 -17.82 17.90 13.62
C VAL A 78 -19.14 18.36 14.24
N GLN A 79 -19.17 18.48 15.57
CA GLN A 79 -20.36 18.93 16.29
C GLN A 79 -19.97 19.93 17.38
N ASN A 80 -20.80 20.96 17.57
CA ASN A 80 -20.65 21.83 18.73
C ASN A 80 -21.15 21.10 19.98
N ARG A 81 -20.27 20.96 20.98
CA ARG A 81 -20.59 20.35 22.27
C ARG A 81 -20.54 21.40 23.35
N SER A 82 -21.52 21.34 24.24
CA SER A 82 -21.67 22.23 25.38
C SER A 82 -21.32 21.47 26.65
N PHE A 83 -20.42 22.02 27.45
CA PHE A 83 -19.97 21.42 28.70
C PHE A 83 -20.25 22.39 29.85
N PRO A 84 -20.73 21.89 31.01
CA PRO A 84 -20.85 22.72 32.20
C PRO A 84 -19.45 23.08 32.71
N LEU A 85 -19.22 24.36 32.95
CA LEU A 85 -18.01 24.88 33.58
C LEU A 85 -18.22 24.86 35.10
N ALA A 86 -17.43 24.06 35.81
CA ALA A 86 -17.42 24.00 37.28
C ALA A 86 -16.57 25.11 37.92
N LEU A 87 -16.31 26.21 37.20
CA LEU A 87 -15.57 27.34 37.74
C LEU A 87 -16.50 28.14 38.67
N THR A 88 -16.19 28.11 39.95
CA THR A 88 -16.85 28.89 40.99
C THR A 88 -16.35 30.33 40.95
N ASP A 89 -17.10 31.22 40.31
CA ASP A 89 -16.97 32.64 40.59
C ASP A 89 -17.70 32.96 41.90
N LYS A 90 -17.17 33.93 42.66
CA LYS A 90 -17.71 34.32 43.98
C LYS A 90 -19.11 34.95 43.91
N ASP A 91 -19.58 35.28 42.72
CA ASP A 91 -20.91 35.81 42.45
C ASP A 91 -21.75 34.71 41.78
N ASP A 92 -22.70 34.17 42.56
CA ASP A 92 -23.56 33.02 42.25
C ASP A 92 -24.54 33.31 41.10
N SER A 93 -24.03 33.30 39.86
CA SER A 93 -24.81 33.52 38.64
C SER A 93 -25.05 32.22 37.86
N GLY A 94 -25.55 31.18 38.54
CA GLY A 94 -26.00 29.93 37.90
C GLY A 94 -24.92 29.11 37.15
N PRO A 95 -25.31 27.94 36.60
CA PRO A 95 -24.36 27.05 35.91
C PRO A 95 -23.87 27.67 34.60
N LYS A 96 -22.56 27.92 34.51
CA LYS A 96 -21.93 28.42 33.28
C LYS A 96 -21.74 27.27 32.29
N VAL A 97 -22.10 27.47 31.03
CA VAL A 97 -21.94 26.47 29.96
C VAL A 97 -21.00 27.05 28.91
N HIS A 98 -20.04 26.24 28.47
CA HIS A 98 -19.15 26.60 27.37
C HIS A 98 -19.34 25.66 26.19
N THR A 99 -19.55 26.24 25.01
CA THR A 99 -19.76 25.50 23.76
C THR A 99 -18.53 25.65 22.88
N MET A 100 -18.03 24.53 22.36
CA MET A 100 -16.91 24.51 21.41
C MET A 100 -17.13 23.45 20.33
N PRO A 101 -16.55 23.63 19.13
CA PRO A 101 -16.53 22.59 18.11
C PRO A 101 -15.70 21.40 18.60
N CYS A 102 -16.24 20.20 18.47
CA CYS A 102 -15.57 18.95 18.81
C CYS A 102 -15.62 17.98 17.63
N MET A 103 -14.54 17.22 17.46
CA MET A 103 -14.50 16.08 16.55
C MET A 103 -15.04 14.85 17.28
N ILE A 104 -16.14 14.31 16.80
CA ILE A 104 -16.80 13.14 17.38
C ILE A 104 -16.43 11.92 16.53
N LEU A 105 -15.87 10.89 17.17
CA LEU A 105 -15.63 9.62 16.51
C LEU A 105 -16.97 8.93 16.20
N PRO A 106 -17.08 8.24 15.05
CA PRO A 106 -18.28 7.51 14.69
C PRO A 106 -18.41 6.27 15.57
N ALA A 107 -19.65 5.86 15.86
CA ALA A 107 -19.93 4.69 16.68
C ALA A 107 -19.56 3.37 15.99
N ASN A 108 -19.47 3.36 14.65
CA ASN A 108 -19.05 2.22 13.86
C ASN A 108 -17.83 2.59 13.02
N MET A 109 -16.86 1.70 12.96
CA MET A 109 -15.63 1.87 12.19
C MET A 109 -15.70 0.97 10.96
N PRO A 110 -15.35 1.45 9.76
CA PRO A 110 -15.27 0.58 8.60
C PRO A 110 -14.25 -0.53 8.86
N GLY A 111 -14.59 -1.76 8.45
CA GLY A 111 -13.70 -2.91 8.55
C GLY A 111 -12.53 -2.86 7.57
N HIS A 112 -11.69 -3.89 7.63
CA HIS A 112 -10.62 -4.10 6.67
C HIS A 112 -11.16 -4.12 5.24
N THR A 113 -10.59 -3.30 4.36
CA THR A 113 -10.91 -3.33 2.92
C THR A 113 -9.98 -4.30 2.20
N GLY A 114 -8.67 -4.13 2.42
CA GLY A 114 -7.63 -4.93 1.78
C GLY A 114 -6.25 -4.31 1.99
N TYR A 115 -5.24 -5.07 1.59
CA TYR A 115 -3.85 -4.63 1.55
C TYR A 115 -3.51 -4.10 0.15
N LEU A 116 -2.61 -3.12 0.11
CA LEU A 116 -1.97 -2.62 -1.09
C LEU A 116 -0.50 -3.03 -1.05
N THR A 117 -0.07 -3.86 -1.99
CA THR A 117 1.34 -4.23 -2.18
C THR A 117 1.89 -3.45 -3.36
N CYS A 118 2.82 -2.55 -3.10
CA CYS A 118 3.51 -1.72 -4.08
C CYS A 118 4.93 -2.22 -4.30
N ALA A 119 5.45 -2.07 -5.52
CA ALA A 119 6.81 -2.43 -5.88
C ALA A 119 7.35 -1.58 -7.04
N SER A 120 8.67 -1.56 -7.18
CA SER A 120 9.39 -0.94 -8.30
C SER A 120 10.03 -1.98 -9.19
N LEU A 121 9.72 -1.94 -10.48
CA LEU A 121 10.45 -2.67 -11.50
C LEU A 121 11.62 -1.79 -11.97
N PRO A 122 12.88 -2.16 -11.72
CA PRO A 122 14.01 -1.34 -12.15
C PRO A 122 14.14 -1.33 -13.69
N PRO A 123 14.91 -0.38 -14.26
CA PRO A 123 15.23 -0.40 -15.68
C PRO A 123 15.90 -1.70 -16.12
N VAL A 124 15.70 -2.10 -17.38
CA VAL A 124 16.21 -3.38 -17.91
C VAL A 124 17.73 -3.52 -17.75
N TRP A 125 18.48 -2.43 -17.97
CA TRP A 125 19.95 -2.42 -17.79
C TRP A 125 20.40 -2.71 -16.35
N SER A 126 19.55 -2.43 -15.35
CA SER A 126 19.84 -2.72 -13.94
C SER A 126 19.46 -4.14 -13.54
N ARG A 127 18.51 -4.78 -14.25
CA ARG A 127 18.05 -6.15 -13.97
C ARG A 127 19.14 -7.18 -14.27
N THR A 128 19.85 -7.02 -15.39
CA THR A 128 20.92 -7.94 -15.80
C THR A 128 22.08 -7.98 -14.80
N ARG A 129 22.38 -6.83 -14.15
CA ARG A 129 23.46 -6.75 -13.16
C ARG A 129 23.12 -7.50 -11.85
N GLN A 130 21.85 -7.51 -11.44
CA GLN A 130 21.40 -8.24 -10.25
C GLN A 130 21.41 -9.76 -10.47
N LEU A 131 20.99 -10.23 -11.65
CA LEU A 131 21.09 -11.65 -12.02
C LEU A 131 22.55 -12.13 -12.07
N ALA A 132 23.46 -11.31 -12.60
CA ALA A 132 24.89 -11.62 -12.61
C ALA A 132 25.49 -11.68 -11.18
N GLN A 133 25.10 -10.77 -10.28
CA GLN A 133 25.56 -10.77 -8.89
C GLN A 133 24.99 -11.93 -8.06
N ASN A 134 23.73 -12.33 -8.29
CA ASN A 134 23.12 -13.47 -7.62
C ASN A 134 23.67 -14.82 -8.13
N SER A 135 24.14 -14.88 -9.38
CA SER A 135 24.83 -16.06 -9.93
C SER A 135 26.26 -16.24 -9.41
N THR A 136 26.90 -15.18 -8.91
CA THR A 136 28.30 -15.24 -8.44
C THR A 136 28.44 -15.49 -6.94
N ASN A 137 27.34 -15.42 -6.17
CA ASN A 137 27.38 -15.62 -4.73
C ASN A 137 26.83 -17.01 -4.35
N PRO A 138 27.64 -17.95 -3.86
CA PRO A 138 27.13 -19.17 -3.25
C PRO A 138 26.38 -18.83 -1.95
N PRO A 139 25.41 -19.66 -1.52
CA PRO A 139 24.66 -19.44 -0.29
C PRO A 139 25.59 -19.64 0.92
N GLY A 140 26.08 -18.57 1.54
CA GLY A 140 26.86 -18.71 2.77
C GLY A 140 27.68 -17.53 3.29
N GLU A 141 27.84 -16.41 2.56
CA GLU A 141 28.64 -15.29 3.09
C GLU A 141 27.77 -14.08 3.44
N THR A 142 27.62 -13.86 4.75
CA THR A 142 27.15 -12.59 5.33
C THR A 142 28.14 -11.47 5.00
N PRO A 143 27.67 -10.27 4.61
CA PRO A 143 28.55 -9.15 4.28
C PRO A 143 29.27 -8.62 5.53
N PRO A 144 30.54 -8.19 5.43
CA PRO A 144 31.23 -7.53 6.52
C PRO A 144 30.65 -6.13 6.76
N GLN A 145 30.73 -5.70 8.02
CA GLN A 145 30.20 -4.44 8.57
C GLN A 145 30.66 -3.18 7.82
#